data_AF-A0A9X0D6P4-F1
#
_entry.id   AF-A0A9X0D6P4-F1
#
_cell.length_a   1.000
_cell.length_b   1.000
_cell.length_c   1.000
_cell.angle_alpha   90.00
_cell.angle_beta   90.00
_cell.angle_gamma   90.00
#
_symmetry.space_group_name_H-M   'P 1'
#
loop_
_entity.id
_entity.type
_entity.pdbx_description
1 polymer ?
#
loop_
_entity_poly.entity_id
_entity_poly.type
_entity_poly.pdbx_seq_one_letter_code
_entity_poly.pdbx_strand_id
1 'polypeptide(L)'
;MLLKLAFVLFLATLSLKGAVCGPVNVLFESNGQSLKLGEIKLGELQEVRVKESTTTCNLGNKGLLRMRELHLEFCDGKSWVQLLDQKVAPNVREKAGTDCLDIKKRGRSQGDGMYWLDPDAGSHSNAFLAYCDMTSYNGGWTMCYTTDEYVKPKTEVTYSAQFPYGTDGYRTNCNNIPKVSFKRQTKTPITAAPNYGNAARTGLWDGVGTNNAYSYQLLICDHSFYSGFFVSGYTASCYKQCNSWCSDKASPYFRTASTNAAYKGVAFNTNGHQPNILSNRLISVGVRR
;
A
#
# COMPACT_ATOMS: atom_id res chain seq x y z
N MET A 1 -18.64 54.43 43.89
CA MET A 1 -17.59 53.46 44.30
C MET A 1 -18.17 52.07 44.14
N LEU A 2 -18.10 51.36 43.00
CA LEU A 2 -16.97 51.08 42.10
C LEU A 2 -15.78 50.47 42.86
N LEU A 3 -15.80 49.14 43.01
CA LEU A 3 -14.57 48.34 42.92
C LEU A 3 -14.87 46.96 42.29
N LYS A 4 -14.10 46.69 41.25
CA LYS A 4 -14.06 45.50 40.40
C LYS A 4 -13.55 44.28 41.18
N LEU A 5 -13.92 43.06 40.78
CA LEU A 5 -13.04 42.14 40.04
C LEU A 5 -13.79 40.83 39.72
N ALA A 6 -13.79 40.47 38.44
CA ALA A 6 -14.17 39.16 37.94
C ALA A 6 -12.97 38.21 38.04
N PHE A 7 -13.18 36.99 38.54
CA PHE A 7 -12.23 35.88 38.42
C PHE A 7 -13.04 34.59 38.24
N VAL A 8 -13.13 34.13 36.99
CA VAL A 8 -13.60 32.79 36.64
C VAL A 8 -12.45 32.08 35.94
N LEU A 9 -12.04 30.98 36.55
CA LEU A 9 -11.02 30.01 36.13
C LEU A 9 -11.82 28.69 36.00
N PHE A 10 -11.81 27.90 34.93
CA PHE A 10 -10.68 27.10 34.42
C PHE A 10 -11.02 26.51 33.02
N LEU A 11 -10.04 26.60 32.12
CA LEU A 11 -9.59 25.68 31.06
C LEU A 11 -10.53 24.65 30.41
N ALA A 12 -10.61 24.70 29.07
CA ALA A 12 -9.92 23.74 28.18
C ALA A 12 -10.14 24.11 26.71
N THR A 13 -9.12 24.58 25.99
CA THR A 13 -9.08 24.48 24.53
C THR A 13 -7.68 24.10 24.05
N LEU A 14 -7.68 23.11 23.16
CA LEU A 14 -6.57 22.33 22.62
C LEU A 14 -5.39 23.18 22.14
N SER A 15 -4.20 22.80 22.58
CA SER A 15 -2.95 23.11 21.88
C SER A 15 -2.87 22.27 20.60
N LEU A 16 -3.31 22.84 19.48
CA LEU A 16 -2.85 22.43 18.16
C LEU A 16 -1.60 23.24 17.86
N LYS A 17 -0.43 22.60 17.95
CA LYS A 17 0.85 23.13 17.49
C LYS A 17 0.65 23.73 16.10
N GLY A 18 0.84 25.04 16.00
CA GLY A 18 0.79 25.76 14.73
C GLY A 18 1.78 25.16 13.74
N ALA A 19 1.29 24.85 12.55
CA ALA A 19 2.14 24.70 11.38
C ALA A 19 2.78 26.07 11.13
N VAL A 20 4.08 26.19 11.38
CA VAL A 20 4.85 27.33 10.90
C VAL A 20 4.96 27.18 9.39
N CYS A 21 4.08 27.85 8.64
CA CYS A 21 4.25 28.01 7.21
C CYS A 21 5.51 28.88 7.00
N GLY A 22 6.58 28.29 6.49
CA GLY A 22 7.71 29.05 5.95
C GLY A 22 7.26 29.94 4.79
N PRO A 23 8.03 30.99 4.41
CA PRO A 23 7.65 31.88 3.34
C PRO A 23 7.45 31.11 2.03
N VAL A 24 6.23 31.18 1.48
CA VAL A 24 5.91 30.64 0.16
C VAL A 24 6.52 31.58 -0.87
N ASN A 25 7.63 31.16 -1.48
CA ASN A 25 8.24 31.91 -2.58
C ASN A 25 7.47 31.60 -3.87
N VAL A 26 6.73 32.60 -4.37
CA VAL A 26 6.09 32.51 -5.69
C VAL A 26 7.12 32.94 -6.74
N LEU A 27 7.57 31.99 -7.57
CA LEU A 27 8.50 32.25 -8.67
C LEU A 27 7.69 32.55 -9.94
N PHE A 28 7.91 33.71 -10.56
CA PHE A 28 7.31 34.04 -11.85
C PHE A 28 8.38 33.92 -12.93
N GLU A 29 8.18 33.04 -13.90
CA GLU A 29 9.05 32.89 -15.06
C GLU A 29 8.42 33.54 -16.29
N SER A 30 9.19 34.37 -16.99
CA SER A 30 8.82 34.92 -18.30
C SER A 30 10.05 34.92 -19.21
N ASN A 31 9.92 34.37 -20.42
CA ASN A 31 10.97 34.32 -21.45
C ASN A 31 12.34 33.81 -20.95
N GLY A 32 12.35 32.79 -20.09
CA GLY A 32 13.59 32.20 -19.56
C GLY A 32 14.31 33.04 -18.50
N GLN A 33 13.69 34.13 -18.02
CA GLN A 33 14.16 34.91 -16.89
C GLN A 33 13.26 34.69 -15.68
N SER A 34 13.86 34.36 -14.54
CA SER A 34 13.18 34.30 -13.25
C SER A 34 13.02 35.72 -12.70
N LEU A 35 11.78 36.22 -12.60
CA LEU A 35 11.50 37.48 -11.93
C LEU A 35 11.43 37.23 -10.42
N LYS A 36 12.56 37.46 -9.73
CA LYS A 36 12.54 37.59 -8.27
C LYS A 36 11.88 38.93 -7.98
N LEU A 37 10.59 38.93 -7.61
CA LEU A 37 9.99 40.13 -7.00
C LEU A 37 10.90 40.50 -5.84
N GLY A 38 11.58 41.65 -5.93
CA GLY A 38 12.38 42.18 -4.84
C GLY A 38 11.55 42.21 -3.58
N GLU A 39 12.18 42.00 -2.42
CA GLU A 39 11.51 42.00 -1.11
C GLU A 39 10.43 43.08 -1.05
N ILE A 40 9.15 42.67 -1.10
CA ILE A 40 8.05 43.58 -0.87
C ILE A 40 8.08 43.86 0.63
N LYS A 41 8.72 44.96 1.03
CA LYS A 41 8.64 45.49 2.40
C LYS A 41 7.23 46.03 2.61
N LEU A 42 6.31 45.14 2.97
CA LEU A 42 4.99 45.53 3.46
C LEU A 42 5.23 46.22 4.82
N GLY A 43 4.84 47.50 4.91
CA GLY A 43 4.88 48.26 6.17
C GLY A 43 3.93 47.69 7.23
N GLU A 44 3.70 48.43 8.32
CA GLU A 44 3.09 47.89 9.55
C GLU A 44 1.69 47.27 9.43
N LEU A 45 0.93 47.48 8.34
CA LEU A 45 -0.34 46.77 8.11
C LEU A 45 -0.69 46.70 6.62
N GLN A 46 -0.27 45.65 5.90
CA GLN A 46 -0.93 45.28 4.64
C GLN A 46 -1.00 43.76 4.46
N GLU A 47 -2.22 43.24 4.48
CA GLU A 47 -2.53 41.87 4.12
C GLU A 47 -2.61 41.75 2.59
N VAL A 48 -1.81 40.86 2.00
CA VAL A 48 -1.89 40.55 0.57
C VAL A 48 -3.06 39.60 0.34
N ARG A 49 -4.15 40.11 -0.24
CA ARG A 49 -5.33 39.30 -0.60
C ARG A 49 -5.49 39.23 -2.11
N VAL A 50 -5.67 38.02 -2.63
CA VAL A 50 -6.17 37.80 -4.00
C VAL A 50 -7.68 38.08 -3.99
N LYS A 51 -8.15 38.92 -4.91
CA LYS A 51 -9.56 39.36 -4.97
C LYS A 51 -10.29 38.72 -6.14
N GLU A 52 -11.62 38.77 -6.05
CA GLU A 52 -12.52 38.53 -7.18
C GLU A 52 -12.22 39.53 -8.31
N SER A 53 -12.27 39.06 -9.56
CA SER A 53 -12.04 39.93 -10.73
C SER A 53 -12.92 39.50 -11.90
N THR A 54 -13.67 40.45 -12.45
CA THR A 54 -14.54 40.25 -13.62
C THR A 54 -13.83 40.49 -14.95
N THR A 55 -12.53 40.82 -14.92
CA THR A 55 -11.75 41.09 -16.14
C THR A 55 -11.65 39.86 -17.04
N THR A 56 -11.72 40.06 -18.35
CA THR A 56 -11.52 38.99 -19.34
C THR A 56 -10.03 38.66 -19.45
N CYS A 57 -9.68 37.37 -19.43
CA CYS A 57 -8.30 36.94 -19.64
C CYS A 57 -7.88 37.16 -21.09
N ASN A 58 -6.71 37.74 -21.29
CA ASN A 58 -6.07 38.03 -22.57
C ASN A 58 -4.55 38.11 -22.39
N LEU A 59 -3.81 38.30 -23.48
CA LEU A 59 -2.34 38.33 -23.44
C LEU A 59 -1.77 39.42 -22.52
N GLY A 60 -2.48 40.55 -22.36
CA GLY A 60 -2.04 41.68 -21.53
C GLY A 60 -2.12 41.45 -20.02
N ASN A 61 -2.93 40.47 -19.57
CA ASN A 61 -3.05 40.09 -18.17
C ASN A 61 -2.69 38.61 -17.91
N LYS A 62 -1.92 38.00 -18.83
CA LYS A 62 -1.35 36.65 -18.63
C LYS A 62 -0.55 36.60 -17.32
N GLY A 63 -0.80 35.58 -16.51
CA GLY A 63 -0.17 35.36 -15.20
C GLY A 63 -0.92 36.00 -14.02
N LEU A 64 -1.98 36.78 -14.26
CA LEU A 64 -2.80 37.34 -13.19
C LEU A 64 -3.53 36.24 -12.42
N LEU A 65 -3.55 36.33 -11.09
CA LEU A 65 -4.32 35.47 -10.20
C LEU A 65 -5.62 36.16 -9.77
N ARG A 66 -6.73 35.42 -9.74
CA ARG A 66 -8.01 35.90 -9.20
C ARG A 66 -8.70 34.83 -8.37
N MET A 67 -9.58 35.28 -7.48
CA MET A 67 -10.61 34.42 -6.91
C MET A 67 -11.85 34.44 -7.82
N ARG A 68 -12.55 33.30 -7.93
CA ARG A 68 -13.88 33.20 -8.51
C ARG A 68 -14.71 32.14 -7.80
N GLU A 69 -15.80 32.54 -7.16
CA GLU A 69 -16.71 31.61 -6.45
C GLU A 69 -15.94 30.66 -5.51
N LEU A 70 -15.01 31.20 -4.70
CA LEU A 70 -14.10 30.47 -3.79
C LEU A 70 -12.97 29.64 -4.45
N HIS A 71 -12.75 29.76 -5.76
CA HIS A 71 -11.64 29.09 -6.43
C HIS A 71 -10.55 30.06 -6.84
N LEU A 72 -9.28 29.64 -6.72
CA LEU A 72 -8.15 30.38 -7.28
C LEU A 72 -8.04 30.06 -8.78
N GLU A 73 -7.94 31.07 -9.63
CA GLU A 73 -7.74 30.93 -11.07
C GLU A 73 -6.53 31.76 -11.52
N PHE A 74 -5.83 31.33 -12.56
CA PHE A 74 -4.80 32.12 -13.23
C PHE A 74 -5.15 32.36 -14.70
N CYS A 75 -4.76 33.51 -15.25
CA CYS A 75 -4.95 33.83 -16.67
C CYS A 75 -3.79 33.25 -17.51
N ASP A 76 -4.08 32.39 -18.47
CA ASP A 76 -3.07 31.79 -19.37
C ASP A 76 -2.72 32.66 -20.60
N GLY A 77 -3.40 33.81 -20.73
CA GLY A 77 -3.30 34.71 -21.88
C GLY A 77 -4.45 34.60 -22.88
N LYS A 78 -5.37 33.65 -22.69
CA LYS A 78 -6.57 33.41 -23.52
C LYS A 78 -7.83 33.17 -22.70
N SER A 79 -7.70 32.47 -21.58
CA SER A 79 -8.80 32.05 -20.73
C SER A 79 -8.38 31.96 -19.26
N TRP A 80 -9.36 32.03 -18.37
CA TRP A 80 -9.14 31.80 -16.95
C TRP A 80 -9.09 30.30 -16.68
N VAL A 81 -7.96 29.85 -16.11
CA VAL A 81 -7.72 28.45 -15.77
C VAL A 81 -7.83 28.31 -14.26
N GLN A 82 -8.79 27.51 -13.81
CA GLN A 82 -8.97 27.21 -12.40
C GLN A 82 -7.82 26.34 -11.89
N LEU A 83 -7.16 26.82 -10.83
CA LEU A 83 -6.22 26.02 -10.04
C LEU A 83 -7.04 25.10 -9.14
N LEU A 84 -7.51 24.00 -9.74
CA LEU A 84 -8.04 22.87 -8.98
C LEU A 84 -6.88 22.22 -8.21
N ASP A 85 -7.13 21.81 -6.97
CA ASP A 85 -6.30 20.86 -6.21
C ASP A 85 -6.21 19.45 -6.88
N GLN A 86 -6.48 19.34 -8.18
CA GLN A 86 -6.40 18.10 -8.94
C GLN A 86 -4.98 17.79 -9.41
N LYS A 87 -4.07 17.75 -8.43
CA LYS A 87 -3.17 16.61 -8.31
C LYS A 87 -3.34 16.01 -6.92
N VAL A 88 -4.58 15.71 -6.53
CA VAL A 88 -4.79 14.69 -5.49
C VAL A 88 -4.05 13.46 -5.98
N ALA A 89 -2.88 13.18 -5.41
CA ALA A 89 -2.05 12.08 -5.82
C ALA A 89 -2.96 10.84 -5.93
N PRO A 90 -2.92 10.06 -7.02
CA PRO A 90 -3.79 8.89 -7.17
C PRO A 90 -3.63 7.89 -6.01
N ASN A 91 -2.55 8.05 -5.26
CA ASN A 91 -2.18 7.28 -4.08
C ASN A 91 -2.38 8.07 -2.78
N VAL A 92 -3.64 8.36 -2.44
CA VAL A 92 -4.04 8.89 -1.12
C VAL A 92 -5.04 7.94 -0.47
N ARG A 93 -5.14 8.00 0.86
CA ARG A 93 -5.99 7.09 1.66
C ARG A 93 -7.45 7.15 1.25
N GLU A 94 -7.95 8.34 0.91
CA GLU A 94 -9.33 8.61 0.49
C GLU A 94 -9.67 8.06 -0.89
N LYS A 95 -8.65 7.68 -1.68
CA LYS A 95 -8.79 7.08 -3.02
C LYS A 95 -8.20 5.68 -3.10
N ALA A 96 -8.00 5.04 -1.94
CA ALA A 96 -7.48 3.69 -1.84
C ALA A 96 -8.27 2.73 -2.75
N GLY A 97 -7.55 1.83 -3.42
CA GLY A 97 -8.17 0.70 -4.11
C GLY A 97 -8.41 -0.45 -3.15
N THR A 98 -9.29 -1.38 -3.50
CA THR A 98 -9.54 -2.55 -2.63
C THR A 98 -8.35 -3.52 -2.60
N ASP A 99 -7.61 -3.58 -3.70
CA ASP A 99 -6.36 -4.31 -3.84
C ASP A 99 -5.54 -3.69 -5.00
N CYS A 100 -4.31 -4.15 -5.20
CA CYS A 100 -3.44 -3.62 -6.25
C CYS A 100 -4.00 -3.88 -7.66
N LEU A 101 -4.76 -4.96 -7.86
CA LEU A 101 -5.38 -5.26 -9.14
C LEU A 101 -6.55 -4.31 -9.44
N ASP A 102 -7.34 -3.94 -8.45
CA ASP A 102 -8.40 -2.92 -8.55
C ASP A 102 -7.82 -1.57 -8.99
N ILE A 103 -6.74 -1.11 -8.35
CA ILE A 103 -6.03 0.12 -8.74
C ILE A 103 -5.60 0.06 -10.21
N LYS A 104 -5.02 -1.08 -10.63
CA LYS A 104 -4.60 -1.30 -12.00
C LYS A 104 -5.78 -1.28 -12.98
N LYS A 105 -6.86 -1.99 -12.68
CA LYS A 105 -8.07 -2.06 -13.52
C LYS A 105 -8.78 -0.72 -13.67
N ARG A 106 -8.74 0.14 -12.65
CA ARG A 106 -9.29 1.49 -12.69
C ARG A 106 -8.40 2.51 -13.43
N GLY A 107 -7.26 2.08 -13.97
CA GLY A 107 -6.31 2.99 -14.65
C GLY A 107 -5.62 3.98 -13.69
N ARG A 108 -5.60 3.69 -12.38
CA ARG A 108 -4.99 4.54 -11.34
C ARG A 108 -3.57 4.13 -10.98
N SER A 109 -3.02 3.11 -11.66
CA SER A 109 -1.64 2.68 -11.47
C SER A 109 -0.67 3.77 -11.96
N GLN A 110 0.30 4.08 -11.11
CA GLN A 110 1.44 4.96 -11.37
C GLN A 110 2.75 4.16 -11.55
N GLY A 111 2.66 2.85 -11.81
CA GLY A 111 3.80 1.93 -11.83
C GLY A 111 3.97 1.16 -10.51
N ASP A 112 5.09 0.46 -10.35
CA ASP A 112 5.38 -0.28 -9.11
C ASP A 112 5.65 0.68 -7.96
N GLY A 113 5.18 0.35 -6.76
CA GLY A 113 5.42 1.19 -5.59
C GLY A 113 4.42 0.98 -4.46
N MET A 114 4.51 1.82 -3.43
CA MET A 114 3.56 1.79 -2.31
C MET A 114 2.23 2.40 -2.71
N TYR A 115 1.12 1.74 -2.35
CA TYR A 115 -0.24 2.23 -2.55
C TYR A 115 -1.08 2.11 -1.28
N TRP A 116 -2.03 3.02 -1.10
CA TRP A 116 -3.11 2.87 -0.12
C TRP A 116 -4.13 1.84 -0.60
N LEU A 117 -4.40 0.85 0.25
CA LEU A 117 -5.39 -0.19 0.04
C LEU A 117 -6.46 -0.15 1.14
N ASP A 118 -7.71 -0.37 0.75
CA ASP A 118 -8.88 -0.42 1.61
C ASP A 118 -9.75 -1.64 1.21
N PRO A 119 -9.51 -2.82 1.82
CA PRO A 119 -10.09 -4.08 1.33
C PRO A 119 -11.62 -4.17 1.40
N ASP A 120 -12.26 -3.48 2.34
CA ASP A 120 -13.72 -3.49 2.48
C ASP A 120 -14.41 -2.33 1.75
N ALA A 121 -13.64 -1.39 1.21
CA ALA A 121 -14.13 -0.17 0.53
C ALA A 121 -15.11 0.65 1.37
N GLY A 122 -15.12 0.46 2.68
CA GLY A 122 -16.03 1.09 3.61
C GLY A 122 -15.43 2.38 4.17
N SER A 123 -15.38 2.45 5.50
CA SER A 123 -14.62 3.51 6.16
C SER A 123 -13.13 3.27 5.93
N HIS A 124 -12.36 4.32 5.61
CA HIS A 124 -10.91 4.18 5.42
C HIS A 124 -10.11 3.87 6.70
N SER A 125 -10.76 3.55 7.83
CA SER A 125 -10.14 3.31 9.13
C SER A 125 -9.18 2.11 9.13
N ASN A 126 -9.50 1.07 8.36
CA ASN A 126 -8.71 -0.14 8.13
C ASN A 126 -7.71 -0.01 6.95
N ALA A 127 -7.73 1.12 6.23
CA ALA A 127 -6.88 1.31 5.07
C ALA A 127 -5.40 1.33 5.47
N PHE A 128 -4.56 0.73 4.64
CA PHE A 128 -3.13 0.54 4.94
C PHE A 128 -2.28 0.69 3.68
N LEU A 129 -0.98 0.91 3.88
CA LEU A 129 -0.01 0.95 2.79
C LEU A 129 0.49 -0.44 2.45
N ALA A 130 0.53 -0.76 1.15
CA ALA A 130 1.22 -1.93 0.64
C ALA A 130 1.93 -1.67 -0.67
N TYR A 131 3.04 -2.37 -0.89
CA TYR A 131 3.72 -2.37 -2.18
C TYR A 131 2.87 -3.14 -3.19
N CYS A 132 2.53 -2.46 -4.28
CA CYS A 132 1.93 -3.06 -5.45
C CYS A 132 2.98 -3.28 -6.52
N ASP A 133 3.17 -4.55 -6.90
CA ASP A 133 3.85 -4.90 -8.14
C ASP A 133 2.82 -4.84 -9.28
N MET A 134 2.94 -3.80 -10.09
CA MET A 134 2.12 -3.45 -11.23
C MET A 134 2.71 -3.92 -12.56
N THR A 135 3.91 -4.51 -12.57
CA THR A 135 4.63 -4.94 -13.78
C THR A 135 4.69 -6.46 -13.94
N SER A 136 5.12 -7.21 -12.93
CA SER A 136 5.41 -8.65 -13.02
C SER A 136 4.17 -9.49 -13.30
N TYR A 137 4.26 -10.39 -14.29
CA TYR A 137 3.17 -11.32 -14.65
C TYR A 137 1.80 -10.62 -14.83
N ASN A 138 1.78 -9.51 -15.58
CA ASN A 138 0.63 -8.61 -15.77
C ASN A 138 0.24 -7.77 -14.55
N GLY A 139 1.08 -7.72 -13.51
CA GLY A 139 0.95 -6.83 -12.35
C GLY A 139 -0.33 -7.01 -11.52
N GLY A 140 -0.60 -6.02 -10.68
CA GLY A 140 -1.73 -6.01 -9.76
C GLY A 140 -1.52 -6.87 -8.52
N TRP A 141 -0.27 -7.21 -8.18
CA TRP A 141 0.07 -8.01 -7.02
C TRP A 141 0.21 -7.13 -5.78
N THR A 142 -0.51 -7.47 -4.71
CA THR A 142 -0.32 -6.91 -3.38
C THR A 142 0.76 -7.68 -2.65
N MET A 143 1.90 -7.07 -2.39
CA MET A 143 3.03 -7.72 -1.71
C MET A 143 2.83 -7.70 -0.19
N CYS A 144 2.82 -8.88 0.42
CA CYS A 144 2.43 -9.09 1.81
C CYS A 144 3.60 -9.04 2.78
N TYR A 145 4.70 -9.69 2.41
CA TYR A 145 5.91 -9.70 3.21
C TYR A 145 7.12 -10.09 2.38
N THR A 146 8.29 -9.69 2.85
CA THR A 146 9.60 -10.16 2.39
C THR A 146 10.40 -10.61 3.59
N THR A 147 10.97 -11.81 3.53
CA THR A 147 11.82 -12.35 4.59
C THR A 147 12.77 -13.40 4.07
N ASP A 148 13.88 -13.64 4.75
CA ASP A 148 14.80 -14.73 4.44
C ASP A 148 14.61 -15.97 5.34
N GLU A 149 13.75 -15.86 6.36
CA GLU A 149 13.51 -16.90 7.35
C GLU A 149 12.01 -17.10 7.64
N TYR A 150 11.50 -16.68 8.81
CA TYR A 150 10.13 -16.88 9.26
C TYR A 150 9.34 -15.56 9.32
N VAL A 151 8.01 -15.68 9.32
CA VAL A 151 7.09 -14.53 9.32
C VAL A 151 5.80 -14.91 10.02
N LYS A 152 5.12 -13.94 10.63
CA LYS A 152 3.78 -14.13 11.19
C LYS A 152 2.76 -13.22 10.50
N PRO A 153 2.32 -13.53 9.28
CA PRO A 153 1.54 -12.59 8.46
C PRO A 153 0.13 -12.31 9.03
N LYS A 154 -0.32 -13.09 10.01
CA LYS A 154 -1.56 -12.80 10.74
C LYS A 154 -1.43 -11.57 11.65
N THR A 155 -0.26 -11.36 12.26
CA THR A 155 -0.02 -10.33 13.28
C THR A 155 1.01 -9.28 12.86
N GLU A 156 2.01 -9.67 12.07
CA GLU A 156 3.03 -8.78 11.50
C GLU A 156 2.45 -8.13 10.23
N VAL A 157 1.58 -7.13 10.43
CA VAL A 157 0.76 -6.54 9.36
C VAL A 157 1.05 -5.06 9.09
N THR A 158 1.98 -4.47 9.84
CA THR A 158 2.25 -3.03 9.80
C THR A 158 3.47 -2.75 8.96
N TYR A 159 3.28 -1.92 7.93
CA TYR A 159 4.38 -1.41 7.10
C TYR A 159 5.30 -0.50 7.91
N SER A 160 6.61 -0.65 7.70
CA SER A 160 7.64 0.26 8.18
C SER A 160 8.55 0.70 7.04
N ALA A 161 8.82 2.00 6.96
CA ALA A 161 9.79 2.56 6.00
C ALA A 161 11.25 2.14 6.29
N GLN A 162 11.55 1.62 7.49
CA GLN A 162 12.87 1.05 7.78
C GLN A 162 13.10 -0.28 7.05
N PHE A 163 12.03 -0.99 6.69
CA PHE A 163 12.06 -2.26 5.99
C PHE A 163 11.23 -2.15 4.69
N PRO A 164 11.74 -1.42 3.69
CA PRO A 164 11.03 -1.23 2.42
C PRO A 164 10.84 -2.58 1.70
N TYR A 165 9.92 -2.60 0.73
CA TYR A 165 9.72 -3.80 -0.08
C TYR A 165 11.05 -4.28 -0.70
N GLY A 166 11.24 -5.61 -0.69
CA GLY A 166 12.48 -6.23 -1.15
C GLY A 166 13.56 -6.37 -0.06
N THR A 167 13.34 -5.92 1.17
CA THR A 167 14.22 -6.20 2.31
C THR A 167 13.59 -7.22 3.25
N ASP A 168 14.41 -7.96 4.00
CA ASP A 168 13.91 -8.70 5.15
C ASP A 168 13.24 -7.73 6.14
N GLY A 169 12.14 -8.17 6.75
CA GLY A 169 11.32 -7.34 7.63
C GLY A 169 10.18 -6.54 6.97
N TYR A 170 10.03 -6.51 5.64
CA TYR A 170 8.86 -5.89 5.01
C TYR A 170 7.57 -6.66 5.37
N ARG A 171 6.52 -5.96 5.83
CA ARG A 171 5.26 -6.52 6.34
C ARG A 171 4.07 -5.63 5.99
N THR A 172 2.95 -6.20 5.54
CA THR A 172 1.69 -5.46 5.27
C THR A 172 0.45 -6.32 5.50
N ASN A 173 -0.71 -5.68 5.65
CA ASN A 173 -1.95 -6.35 6.02
C ASN A 173 -2.66 -7.05 4.85
N CYS A 174 -2.10 -8.16 4.37
CA CYS A 174 -2.76 -8.98 3.33
C CYS A 174 -3.92 -9.85 3.84
N ASN A 175 -4.34 -9.74 5.09
CA ASN A 175 -5.25 -10.73 5.68
C ASN A 175 -6.64 -10.75 5.04
N ASN A 176 -7.11 -9.58 4.63
CA ASN A 176 -8.44 -9.36 4.06
C ASN A 176 -8.41 -9.07 2.55
N ILE A 177 -7.25 -9.14 1.90
CA ILE A 177 -7.15 -9.01 0.45
C ILE A 177 -7.69 -10.31 -0.20
N PRO A 178 -8.70 -10.23 -1.08
CA PRO A 178 -9.19 -11.41 -1.80
C PRO A 178 -8.09 -12.04 -2.64
N LYS A 179 -7.82 -13.34 -2.43
CA LYS A 179 -6.74 -14.08 -3.10
C LYS A 179 -7.26 -14.90 -4.28
N VAL A 180 -6.50 -14.87 -5.36
CA VAL A 180 -6.40 -15.81 -6.48
C VAL A 180 -4.92 -15.91 -6.85
N SER A 181 -4.12 -16.56 -6.00
CA SER A 181 -2.75 -16.91 -6.33
C SER A 181 -2.68 -18.42 -6.47
N PHE A 182 -2.24 -18.87 -7.65
CA PHE A 182 -2.61 -20.13 -8.32
C PHE A 182 -4.08 -20.10 -8.83
N LYS A 183 -4.34 -20.63 -10.03
CA LYS A 183 -5.73 -20.65 -10.55
C LYS A 183 -6.48 -21.72 -9.76
N ARG A 184 -7.27 -21.31 -8.76
CA ARG A 184 -8.16 -22.24 -8.06
C ARG A 184 -9.08 -22.87 -9.10
N GLN A 185 -9.16 -24.20 -9.12
CA GLN A 185 -9.99 -24.89 -10.09
C GLN A 185 -11.48 -24.50 -9.98
N THR A 186 -11.93 -24.14 -8.77
CA THR A 186 -13.32 -23.70 -8.52
C THR A 186 -13.57 -22.20 -8.78
N LYS A 187 -12.54 -21.40 -9.12
CA LYS A 187 -12.63 -19.95 -9.41
C LYS A 187 -13.22 -19.05 -8.31
N THR A 188 -13.49 -19.54 -7.09
CA THR A 188 -13.97 -18.71 -5.99
C THR A 188 -12.79 -18.14 -5.18
N PRO A 189 -12.68 -16.82 -4.98
CA PRO A 189 -11.62 -16.21 -4.17
C PRO A 189 -11.67 -16.67 -2.69
N ILE A 190 -10.53 -16.64 -2.01
CA ILE A 190 -10.43 -16.86 -0.56
C ILE A 190 -9.57 -15.75 0.08
N THR A 191 -9.79 -15.40 1.34
CA THR A 191 -8.94 -14.45 2.09
C THR A 191 -8.03 -15.18 3.08
N ALA A 192 -7.00 -14.53 3.63
CA ALA A 192 -6.10 -15.20 4.59
C ALA A 192 -6.79 -15.42 5.94
N ALA A 193 -7.43 -14.37 6.47
CA ALA A 193 -7.98 -14.32 7.81
C ALA A 193 -8.81 -15.56 8.20
N PRO A 194 -9.81 -16.01 7.41
CA PRO A 194 -10.63 -17.17 7.77
C PRO A 194 -9.96 -18.52 7.48
N ASN A 195 -8.79 -18.53 6.83
CA ASN A 195 -8.11 -19.75 6.39
C ASN A 195 -6.87 -20.11 7.20
N TYR A 196 -6.45 -19.25 8.13
CA TYR A 196 -5.36 -19.58 9.05
C TYR A 196 -5.69 -20.83 9.87
N GLY A 197 -4.78 -21.81 9.88
CA GLY A 197 -4.90 -23.02 10.71
C GLY A 197 -5.73 -24.13 10.08
N ASN A 198 -6.49 -23.85 9.02
CA ASN A 198 -7.23 -24.87 8.29
C ASN A 198 -6.28 -25.76 7.50
N ALA A 199 -6.63 -27.04 7.36
CA ALA A 199 -5.96 -27.91 6.38
C ALA A 199 -6.08 -27.30 4.97
N ALA A 200 -5.16 -27.66 4.08
CA ALA A 200 -5.12 -27.17 2.69
C ALA A 200 -6.27 -27.67 1.79
N ARG A 201 -7.43 -27.98 2.38
CA ARG A 201 -8.66 -28.51 1.76
C ARG A 201 -9.47 -27.43 1.04
N THR A 202 -9.01 -26.19 1.03
CA THR A 202 -9.71 -25.05 0.39
C THR A 202 -9.74 -25.19 -1.13
N GLY A 203 -9.02 -26.14 -1.71
CA GLY A 203 -9.12 -26.55 -3.11
C GLY A 203 -7.76 -26.94 -3.67
N LEU A 204 -7.79 -27.53 -4.87
CA LEU A 204 -6.62 -27.72 -5.69
C LEU A 204 -6.42 -26.54 -6.65
N TRP A 205 -5.16 -26.31 -6.99
CA TRP A 205 -4.72 -25.13 -7.69
C TRP A 205 -3.78 -25.48 -8.84
N ASP A 206 -3.91 -24.77 -9.95
CA ASP A 206 -3.01 -24.97 -11.09
C ASP A 206 -1.77 -24.06 -10.94
N GLY A 207 -0.60 -24.68 -11.07
CA GLY A 207 0.70 -24.03 -11.11
C GLY A 207 0.91 -23.18 -12.37
N VAL A 208 1.49 -22.00 -12.21
CA VAL A 208 1.98 -21.19 -13.34
C VAL A 208 3.50 -21.14 -13.26
N GLY A 209 4.19 -21.64 -14.30
CA GLY A 209 5.65 -21.71 -14.31
C GLY A 209 6.23 -22.74 -13.33
N THR A 210 5.45 -23.71 -12.89
CA THR A 210 5.87 -24.77 -11.96
C THR A 210 5.75 -26.15 -12.59
N ASN A 211 6.16 -27.19 -11.87
CA ASN A 211 6.03 -28.57 -12.31
C ASN A 211 4.55 -28.93 -12.57
N ASN A 212 4.24 -29.32 -13.80
CA ASN A 212 2.89 -29.67 -14.24
C ASN A 212 2.43 -31.09 -13.84
N ALA A 213 3.31 -31.89 -13.23
CA ALA A 213 2.98 -33.22 -12.72
C ALA A 213 2.11 -33.20 -11.46
N TYR A 214 1.90 -32.03 -10.85
CA TYR A 214 1.15 -31.89 -9.61
C TYR A 214 0.00 -30.89 -9.76
N SER A 215 -1.15 -31.22 -9.18
CA SER A 215 -2.05 -30.19 -8.67
C SER A 215 -1.48 -29.63 -7.38
N TYR A 216 -1.63 -28.33 -7.15
CA TYR A 216 -1.09 -27.66 -5.98
C TYR A 216 -2.16 -27.49 -4.89
N GLN A 217 -1.72 -27.36 -3.65
CA GLN A 217 -2.53 -27.07 -2.47
C GLN A 217 -1.95 -25.86 -1.74
N LEU A 218 -2.81 -24.99 -1.21
CA LEU A 218 -2.43 -23.80 -0.44
C LEU A 218 -2.79 -23.99 1.03
N LEU A 219 -1.79 -23.92 1.87
CA LEU A 219 -1.89 -23.91 3.33
C LEU A 219 -1.52 -22.51 3.84
N ILE A 220 -2.31 -21.98 4.77
CA ILE A 220 -2.05 -20.69 5.42
C ILE A 220 -2.03 -20.93 6.92
N CYS A 221 -0.91 -20.63 7.56
CA CYS A 221 -0.69 -21.00 8.96
C CYS A 221 -0.27 -19.83 9.83
N ASP A 222 -0.68 -19.95 11.09
CA ASP A 222 -0.20 -19.17 12.21
C ASP A 222 -0.03 -20.12 13.40
N HIS A 223 0.98 -20.99 13.30
CA HIS A 223 1.23 -22.05 14.27
C HIS A 223 2.72 -22.04 14.66
N SER A 224 3.03 -22.55 15.86
CA SER A 224 4.41 -22.58 16.37
C SER A 224 5.37 -23.31 15.44
N PHE A 225 4.90 -24.37 14.76
CA PHE A 225 5.65 -25.14 13.76
C PHE A 225 5.88 -24.36 12.46
N TYR A 226 4.87 -23.64 11.97
CA TYR A 226 4.95 -22.91 10.71
C TYR A 226 3.96 -21.76 10.71
N SER A 227 4.43 -20.58 10.31
CA SER A 227 3.60 -19.41 10.08
C SER A 227 3.98 -18.81 8.73
N GLY A 228 2.97 -18.47 7.92
CA GLY A 228 3.17 -18.11 6.52
C GLY A 228 2.23 -18.80 5.54
N PHE A 229 2.52 -18.57 4.26
CA PHE A 229 1.87 -19.20 3.12
C PHE A 229 2.73 -20.35 2.62
N PHE A 230 2.15 -21.54 2.57
CA PHE A 230 2.80 -22.73 2.07
C PHE A 230 2.01 -23.31 0.91
N VAL A 231 2.62 -23.27 -0.27
CA VAL A 231 2.12 -23.99 -1.45
C VAL A 231 2.97 -25.22 -1.68
N SER A 232 2.32 -26.36 -1.94
CA SER A 232 2.98 -27.61 -2.29
C SER A 232 2.18 -28.40 -3.30
N GLY A 233 2.79 -29.42 -3.92
CA GLY A 233 2.02 -30.39 -4.66
C GLY A 233 1.09 -31.21 -3.75
N TYR A 234 -0.02 -31.65 -4.31
CA TYR A 234 -0.93 -32.60 -3.71
C TYR A 234 -0.48 -34.01 -4.04
N THR A 235 -0.17 -34.78 -3.00
CA THR A 235 0.40 -36.13 -3.11
C THR A 235 -0.29 -37.08 -2.14
N ALA A 236 -0.38 -38.36 -2.50
CA ALA A 236 -0.87 -39.43 -1.63
C ALA A 236 -2.22 -39.12 -0.96
N SER A 237 -3.11 -38.41 -1.65
CA SER A 237 -4.42 -37.98 -1.15
C SER A 237 -4.39 -37.24 0.19
N CYS A 238 -3.30 -36.54 0.49
CA CYS A 238 -3.07 -35.90 1.78
C CYS A 238 -3.03 -34.38 1.69
N TYR A 239 -3.99 -33.74 2.36
CA TYR A 239 -3.99 -32.30 2.56
C TYR A 239 -3.10 -31.95 3.75
N LYS A 240 -2.12 -31.08 3.50
CA LYS A 240 -1.20 -30.64 4.55
C LYS A 240 -1.93 -29.79 5.59
N GLN A 241 -1.44 -29.89 6.83
CA GLN A 241 -1.89 -29.12 7.99
C GLN A 241 -0.70 -28.33 8.55
N CYS A 242 -0.96 -27.37 9.41
CA CYS A 242 0.07 -26.47 9.92
C CYS A 242 1.20 -27.15 10.71
N ASN A 243 1.01 -28.38 11.17
CA ASN A 243 2.01 -29.19 11.88
C ASN A 243 2.17 -30.60 11.29
N SER A 244 1.58 -30.89 10.13
CA SER A 244 1.65 -32.22 9.48
C SER A 244 1.68 -32.08 7.96
N TRP A 245 2.84 -32.38 7.38
CA TRP A 245 3.10 -32.23 5.94
C TRP A 245 3.14 -33.57 5.20
N CYS A 246 2.49 -34.59 5.77
CA CYS A 246 2.28 -35.90 5.14
C CYS A 246 3.58 -36.66 4.78
N SER A 247 4.71 -36.31 5.42
CA SER A 247 6.04 -36.81 5.05
C SER A 247 6.35 -36.71 3.55
N ASP A 248 5.81 -35.68 2.89
CA ASP A 248 5.93 -35.50 1.44
C ASP A 248 7.37 -35.10 1.08
N LYS A 249 8.14 -36.06 0.60
CA LYS A 249 9.53 -35.89 0.16
C LYS A 249 9.65 -35.67 -1.36
N ALA A 250 8.54 -35.61 -2.08
CA ALA A 250 8.54 -35.63 -3.55
C ALA A 250 8.11 -34.29 -4.15
N SER A 251 7.05 -33.67 -3.65
CA SER A 251 6.47 -32.51 -4.31
C SER A 251 7.30 -31.23 -4.06
N PRO A 252 7.29 -30.28 -5.02
CA PRO A 252 7.94 -28.99 -4.82
C PRO A 252 7.19 -28.14 -3.78
N TYR A 253 7.95 -27.46 -2.92
CA TYR A 253 7.43 -26.56 -1.89
C TYR A 253 7.74 -25.10 -2.25
N PHE A 254 6.82 -24.22 -1.87
CA PHE A 254 6.97 -22.76 -1.89
C PHE A 254 6.55 -22.25 -0.51
N ARG A 255 7.54 -22.00 0.35
CA ARG A 255 7.31 -21.57 1.73
C ARG A 255 8.54 -20.85 2.30
N THR A 256 8.27 -20.00 3.27
CA THR A 256 9.24 -19.51 4.26
C THR A 256 9.78 -20.65 5.13
N ALA A 257 10.78 -20.35 5.96
CA ALA A 257 11.34 -21.30 6.91
C ALA A 257 10.30 -21.72 7.97
N SER A 258 10.43 -22.96 8.43
CA SER A 258 9.74 -23.45 9.64
C SER A 258 10.67 -23.31 10.84
N THR A 259 10.09 -23.16 12.03
CA THR A 259 10.82 -23.21 13.31
C THR A 259 11.33 -24.62 13.63
N ASN A 260 10.82 -25.65 12.94
CA ASN A 260 11.22 -27.03 13.12
C ASN A 260 12.51 -27.34 12.36
N ALA A 261 13.45 -28.00 13.03
CA ALA A 261 14.77 -28.33 12.48
C ALA A 261 14.72 -29.17 11.19
N ALA A 262 13.71 -30.02 11.00
CA ALA A 262 13.54 -30.86 9.82
C ALA A 262 13.11 -30.07 8.56
N TYR A 263 12.76 -28.79 8.72
CA TYR A 263 12.13 -27.95 7.69
C TYR A 263 12.72 -26.54 7.65
N LYS A 264 13.97 -26.37 8.07
CA LYS A 264 14.70 -25.10 7.99
C LYS A 264 14.88 -24.62 6.55
N GLY A 265 15.12 -23.32 6.42
CA GLY A 265 15.37 -22.67 5.14
C GLY A 265 14.11 -22.44 4.32
N VAL A 266 14.28 -21.58 3.32
CA VAL A 266 13.21 -21.18 2.43
C VAL A 266 13.16 -22.13 1.24
N ALA A 267 11.99 -22.70 0.99
CA ALA A 267 11.75 -23.56 -0.16
C ALA A 267 11.10 -22.75 -1.27
N PHE A 268 11.71 -22.77 -2.46
CA PHE A 268 11.14 -22.18 -3.67
C PHE A 268 11.35 -23.15 -4.82
N ASN A 269 10.25 -23.76 -5.28
CA ASN A 269 10.24 -24.80 -6.31
C ASN A 269 11.21 -25.97 -6.02
N THR A 270 11.34 -26.34 -4.75
CA THR A 270 12.15 -27.48 -4.32
C THR A 270 11.45 -28.14 -3.14
N ASN A 271 11.62 -29.46 -2.97
CA ASN A 271 11.20 -30.07 -1.72
C ASN A 271 12.12 -29.57 -0.59
N GLY A 272 11.53 -29.29 0.58
CA GLY A 272 12.25 -28.77 1.76
C GLY A 272 12.03 -29.65 2.99
N HIS A 273 11.85 -30.95 2.78
CA HIS A 273 11.73 -31.96 3.83
C HIS A 273 13.10 -32.60 4.10
N GLN A 274 13.44 -32.84 5.37
CA GLN A 274 14.63 -33.62 5.76
C GLN A 274 14.74 -34.95 4.98
N PRO A 275 15.91 -35.36 4.47
CA PRO A 275 17.26 -34.82 4.75
C PRO A 275 17.65 -33.55 3.98
N ASN A 276 16.81 -33.05 3.09
CA ASN A 276 17.10 -31.87 2.27
C ASN A 276 16.85 -30.58 3.07
N ILE A 277 17.79 -30.26 3.96
CA ILE A 277 17.76 -29.02 4.73
C ILE A 277 18.23 -27.86 3.85
N LEU A 278 17.40 -26.85 3.71
CA LEU A 278 17.67 -25.69 2.86
C LEU A 278 18.34 -24.57 3.65
N SER A 279 19.05 -23.69 2.96
CA SER A 279 19.53 -22.44 3.53
C SER A 279 18.42 -21.39 3.58
N ASN A 280 18.58 -20.41 4.46
CA ASN A 280 17.77 -19.19 4.43
C ASN A 280 18.11 -18.41 3.16
N ARG A 281 17.09 -17.80 2.55
CA ARG A 281 17.22 -16.96 1.36
C ARG A 281 16.01 -16.05 1.28
N LEU A 282 16.23 -14.83 0.83
CA LEU A 282 15.19 -13.84 0.72
C LEU A 282 14.08 -14.29 -0.24
N ILE A 283 12.83 -14.19 0.22
CA ILE A 283 11.62 -14.46 -0.56
C ILE A 283 10.57 -13.39 -0.27
N SER A 284 9.85 -12.98 -1.31
CA SER A 284 8.67 -12.14 -1.20
C SER A 284 7.42 -12.94 -1.53
N VAL A 285 6.34 -12.69 -0.78
CA VAL A 285 5.04 -13.30 -1.03
C VAL A 285 4.04 -12.21 -1.38
N GLY A 286 3.44 -12.34 -2.55
CA GLY A 286 2.37 -11.46 -3.03
C GLY A 286 1.07 -12.23 -3.25
N VAL A 287 -0.04 -11.52 -3.09
CA VAL A 287 -1.39 -12.01 -3.39
C VAL A 287 -2.01 -11.15 -4.46
N ARG A 288 -2.87 -11.74 -5.29
CA ARG A 288 -3.61 -11.03 -6.34
C ARG A 288 -4.95 -11.69 -6.53
N ARG A 289 -6.01 -10.91 -6.81
CA ARG A 289 -7.37 -11.38 -7.12
C ARG A 289 -7.53 -11.91 -8.55
#